data_AF-A0AAU7MNX5-F1
#
_entry.id   AF-A0AAU7MNX5-F1
#
_cell.length_a   1.000
_cell.length_b   1.000
_cell.length_c   1.000
_cell.angle_alpha   90.00
_cell.angle_beta   90.00
_cell.angle_gamma   90.00
#
_symmetry.space_group_name_H-M   'P 1'
#
loop_
_entity.id
_entity.type
_entity.pdbx_description
1 polymer ?
#
loop_
_entity_poly.entity_id
_entity_poly.type
_entity_poly.pdbx_seq_one_letter_code
_entity_poly.pdbx_strand_id
1 'polypeptide(L)'
;MNYRCDSDFSKDTILARAASFVEYETWYSRPKEIDGRVEGSRIQLIRRAGPFHFPGRGRFDGFVQEIDGKACIVGKFSDVSFATGVGIAFGALGVAIMFAQGFSLFGFFACGLLTFGGYALVKSDHSRIRSVLEEIAGNK
;
A
#
# COMPACT_ATOMS: atom_id res chain seq x y z
N MET A 1 -4.40 -9.49 -1.45
CA MET A 1 -3.32 -10.47 -1.75
C MET A 1 -2.64 -10.86 -0.44
N ASN A 2 -2.49 -12.15 -0.15
CA ASN A 2 -1.75 -12.62 1.03
C ASN A 2 -0.25 -12.61 0.73
N TYR A 3 0.57 -12.17 1.67
CA TYR A 3 2.01 -12.01 1.51
C TYR A 3 2.78 -12.56 2.71
N ARG A 4 3.96 -13.15 2.46
CA ARG A 4 4.86 -13.75 3.45
C ARG A 4 6.29 -13.30 3.16
N CYS A 5 6.99 -12.77 4.18
CA CYS A 5 8.44 -12.58 4.19
C CYS A 5 9.04 -13.45 5.28
N ASP A 6 10.18 -14.08 5.01
CA ASP A 6 10.95 -14.81 6.02
C ASP A 6 12.22 -14.03 6.39
N SER A 7 12.67 -14.16 7.62
CA SER A 7 13.82 -13.44 8.17
C SER A 7 14.70 -14.33 9.03
N ASP A 8 16.01 -14.11 8.94
CA ASP A 8 17.01 -14.69 9.84
C ASP A 8 17.17 -13.89 11.15
N PHE A 9 16.53 -12.71 11.26
CA PHE A 9 16.52 -11.93 12.49
C PHE A 9 15.49 -12.44 13.50
N SER A 10 15.73 -12.22 14.79
CA SER A 10 14.74 -12.55 15.83
C SER A 10 13.47 -11.72 15.68
N LYS A 11 12.34 -12.29 16.14
CA LYS A 11 11.04 -11.62 16.16
C LYS A 11 11.11 -10.23 16.82
N ASP A 12 11.81 -10.11 17.95
CA ASP A 12 11.92 -8.85 18.69
C ASP A 12 12.71 -7.79 17.90
N THR A 13 13.74 -8.20 17.16
CA THR A 13 14.51 -7.30 16.30
C THR A 13 13.65 -6.75 15.17
N ILE A 14 12.83 -7.60 14.54
CA ILE A 14 11.89 -7.21 13.49
C ILE A 14 10.87 -6.21 14.04
N LEU A 15 10.30 -6.48 15.20
CA LEU A 15 9.33 -5.61 15.84
C LEU A 15 9.92 -4.26 16.25
N ALA A 16 11.14 -4.24 16.80
CA ALA A 16 11.84 -3.01 17.14
C ALA A 16 12.14 -2.15 15.90
N ARG A 17 12.62 -2.77 14.80
CA ARG A 17 12.80 -2.08 13.51
C ARG A 17 11.46 -1.56 12.99
N ALA A 18 10.40 -2.36 13.06
CA ALA A 18 9.08 -1.94 12.64
C ALA A 18 8.56 -0.74 13.47
N ALA A 19 8.79 -0.74 14.79
CA ALA A 19 8.41 0.34 15.70
C ALA A 19 9.19 1.63 15.44
N SER A 20 10.45 1.55 14.97
CA SER A 20 11.23 2.73 14.58
C SER A 20 10.63 3.48 13.38
N PHE A 21 9.81 2.84 12.55
CA PHE A 21 9.02 3.55 11.52
C PHE A 21 7.88 4.39 12.11
N VAL A 22 7.61 4.28 13.41
CA VAL A 22 6.59 5.06 14.13
C VAL A 22 7.22 6.23 14.87
N GLU A 23 8.34 6.01 15.56
CA GLU A 23 8.79 6.88 16.66
C GLU A 23 9.73 8.05 16.31
N TYR A 24 10.26 8.16 15.08
CA TYR A 24 11.13 9.30 14.74
C TYR A 24 10.35 10.58 14.41
N GLU A 25 10.42 11.60 15.29
CA GLU A 25 9.92 12.97 15.07
C GLU A 25 10.71 13.76 14.01
N THR A 26 11.96 13.38 13.72
CA THR A 26 12.77 14.03 12.68
C THR A 26 13.61 12.99 11.95
N TRP A 27 13.32 12.78 10.66
CA TRP A 27 14.13 11.96 9.75
C TRP A 27 14.33 12.71 8.44
N TYR A 28 15.58 13.00 8.11
CA TYR A 28 15.99 13.60 6.83
C TYR A 28 15.90 12.62 5.63
N SER A 29 15.38 11.40 5.81
CA SER A 29 15.37 10.36 4.77
C SER A 29 14.18 9.38 4.79
N ARG A 30 13.04 9.69 5.42
CA ARG A 30 11.81 8.91 5.18
C ARG A 30 11.26 9.22 3.77
N PRO A 31 10.73 8.22 3.02
CA PRO A 31 9.69 8.50 2.05
C PRO A 31 8.52 9.10 2.84
N LYS A 32 8.25 10.40 2.68
CA LYS A 32 7.42 11.28 3.53
C LYS A 32 5.95 10.83 3.76
N GLU A 33 5.56 9.65 3.30
CA GLU A 33 4.18 9.29 3.07
C GLU A 33 3.78 7.96 3.70
N ILE A 34 4.65 7.21 4.40
CA ILE A 34 4.27 5.93 5.03
C ILE A 34 4.29 6.07 6.57
N ASP A 35 3.15 5.78 7.20
CA ASP A 35 3.05 5.58 8.64
C ASP A 35 3.02 4.10 8.97
N GLY A 36 3.74 3.75 10.03
CA GLY A 36 3.64 2.45 10.67
C GLY A 36 2.92 2.52 12.00
N ARG A 37 2.34 1.39 12.42
CA ARG A 37 1.96 1.12 13.80
C ARG A 37 2.33 -0.32 14.12
N VAL A 38 2.97 -0.52 15.27
CA VAL A 38 3.32 -1.85 15.78
C VAL A 38 2.67 -2.03 17.15
N GLU A 39 2.02 -3.16 17.36
CA GLU A 39 1.40 -3.51 18.64
C GLU A 39 1.56 -5.00 18.89
N GLY A 40 2.41 -5.37 19.85
CA GLY A 40 2.83 -6.75 20.06
C GLY A 40 3.48 -7.32 18.80
N SER A 41 2.95 -8.43 18.27
CA SER A 41 3.41 -9.02 17.00
C SER A 41 2.77 -8.40 15.75
N ARG A 42 1.78 -7.51 15.88
CA ARG A 42 1.06 -6.94 14.74
C ARG A 42 1.82 -5.77 14.13
N ILE A 43 1.88 -5.73 12.80
CA ILE A 43 2.45 -4.64 12.01
C ILE A 43 1.37 -4.10 11.07
N GLN A 44 1.12 -2.80 11.14
CA GLN A 44 0.27 -2.08 10.21
C GLN A 44 1.10 -0.99 9.53
N LEU A 45 1.06 -0.93 8.20
CA LEU A 45 1.71 0.13 7.42
C LEU A 45 0.65 0.77 6.52
N ILE A 46 0.57 2.10 6.52
CA ILE A 46 -0.42 2.88 5.78
C ILE A 46 0.28 4.06 5.11
N ARG A 47 0.08 4.24 3.79
CA ARG A 47 0.53 5.47 3.12
C ARG A 47 -0.46 6.62 3.40
N ARG A 48 -0.01 7.72 4.02
CA ARG A 48 -0.83 8.86 4.45
C ARG A 48 -1.14 9.89 3.35
N ALA A 49 -0.32 10.04 2.32
CA ALA A 49 -0.52 11.13 1.37
C ALA A 49 -0.05 10.88 -0.07
N GLY A 50 -0.85 11.43 -0.98
CA GLY A 50 -0.62 11.72 -2.39
C GLY A 50 -1.79 12.62 -2.84
N PRO A 51 -1.67 13.44 -3.89
CA PRO A 51 -2.73 14.38 -4.30
C PRO A 51 -4.04 13.71 -4.71
N PHE A 52 -4.03 12.37 -4.86
CA PHE A 52 -5.19 11.56 -5.20
C PHE A 52 -5.44 10.49 -4.12
N HIS A 53 -6.63 10.54 -3.51
CA HIS A 53 -7.11 9.51 -2.59
C HIS A 53 -7.76 8.36 -3.36
N PHE A 54 -7.14 7.19 -3.34
CA PHE A 54 -7.75 5.94 -3.84
C PHE A 54 -8.08 5.04 -2.63
N PRO A 55 -9.32 4.55 -2.49
CA PRO A 55 -9.69 3.68 -1.39
C PRO A 55 -8.85 2.40 -1.39
N GLY A 56 -8.28 2.03 -0.25
CA GLY A 56 -7.42 0.84 -0.14
C GLY A 56 -6.01 1.02 -0.70
N ARG A 57 -5.55 2.25 -0.97
CA ARG A 57 -4.17 2.49 -1.40
C ARG A 57 -3.17 2.21 -0.27
N GLY A 58 -2.05 1.54 -0.62
CA GLY A 58 -0.83 1.54 0.19
C GLY A 58 -1.01 1.08 1.64
N ARG A 59 -1.93 0.13 1.89
CA ARG A 59 -2.18 -0.42 3.22
C ARG A 59 -1.76 -1.88 3.33
N PHE A 60 -1.00 -2.18 4.37
CA PHE A 60 -0.62 -3.51 4.80
C PHE A 60 -1.06 -3.74 6.25
N ASP A 61 -1.60 -4.92 6.53
CA ASP A 61 -1.92 -5.39 7.87
C ASP A 61 -1.43 -6.83 8.00
N GLY A 62 -0.58 -7.09 8.98
CA GLY A 62 0.06 -8.39 9.18
C GLY A 62 0.61 -8.60 10.58
N PHE A 63 1.24 -9.74 10.77
CA PHE A 63 1.80 -10.19 12.04
C PHE A 63 3.17 -10.83 11.83
N VAL A 64 4.05 -10.69 12.82
CA VAL A 64 5.30 -11.44 12.92
C VAL A 64 5.06 -12.72 13.70
N GLN A 65 5.30 -13.85 13.04
CA GLN A 65 5.19 -15.19 13.63
C GLN A 65 6.46 -15.99 13.34
N GLU A 66 6.82 -16.92 14.20
CA GLU A 66 7.94 -17.82 13.96
C GLU A 66 7.44 -19.05 13.20
N ILE A 67 8.06 -19.38 12.07
CA ILE A 67 7.75 -20.56 11.25
C ILE A 67 9.09 -21.22 10.92
N ASP A 68 9.23 -22.52 11.20
CA ASP A 68 10.44 -23.30 10.90
C ASP A 68 11.74 -22.68 11.46
N GLY A 69 11.66 -22.07 12.66
CA GLY A 69 12.78 -21.41 13.32
C GLY A 69 13.19 -20.06 12.70
N LYS A 70 12.43 -19.55 11.73
CA LYS A 70 12.61 -18.22 11.12
C LYS A 70 11.48 -17.29 11.52
N ALA A 71 11.80 -16.01 11.71
CA ALA A 71 10.76 -15.02 11.95
C ALA A 71 10.14 -14.60 10.63
N CYS A 72 8.83 -14.75 10.51
CA CYS A 72 8.07 -14.53 9.30
C CYS A 72 7.08 -13.38 9.47
N ILE A 73 7.05 -12.43 8.54
CA ILE A 73 6.02 -11.40 8.45
C ILE A 73 4.93 -11.93 7.52
N VAL A 74 3.74 -12.19 8.06
CA VAL A 74 2.60 -12.70 7.31
C VAL A 74 1.48 -11.67 7.37
N GLY A 75 0.98 -11.23 6.21
CA GLY A 75 -0.06 -10.23 6.18
C GLY A 75 -0.77 -10.12 4.85
N LYS A 76 -1.65 -9.13 4.75
CA LYS A 76 -2.39 -8.83 3.53
C LYS A 76 -2.15 -7.41 3.11
N PHE A 77 -1.84 -7.24 1.84
CA PHE A 77 -2.05 -5.95 1.18
C PHE A 77 -3.53 -5.79 0.88
N SER A 78 -3.99 -4.56 1.10
CA SER A 78 -5.27 -4.04 0.62
C SER A 78 -5.55 -4.46 -0.82
N ASP A 79 -6.81 -4.80 -1.12
CA ASP A 79 -7.18 -5.30 -2.45
C ASP A 79 -7.10 -4.18 -3.48
N VAL A 80 -6.28 -4.40 -4.51
CA VAL A 80 -6.12 -3.48 -5.64
C VAL A 80 -7.45 -3.29 -6.37
N SER A 81 -8.29 -4.32 -6.42
CA SER A 81 -9.58 -4.36 -7.11
C SER A 81 -10.59 -3.34 -6.55
N PHE A 82 -10.54 -3.08 -5.24
CA PHE A 82 -11.39 -2.09 -4.60
C PHE A 82 -11.00 -0.66 -4.99
N ALA A 83 -9.69 -0.41 -5.14
CA ALA A 83 -9.15 0.88 -5.57
C ALA A 83 -9.46 1.16 -7.05
N THR A 84 -9.36 0.15 -7.93
CA THR A 84 -9.74 0.27 -9.35
C THR A 84 -11.25 0.37 -9.54
N GLY A 85 -12.05 -0.38 -8.76
CA GLY A 85 -13.52 -0.36 -8.87
C GLY A 85 -14.13 1.02 -8.63
N VAL A 86 -13.60 1.77 -7.66
CA VAL A 86 -14.04 3.15 -7.40
C VAL A 86 -13.62 4.10 -8.53
N GLY A 87 -12.41 3.94 -9.06
CA GLY A 87 -11.95 4.70 -10.23
C GLY A 87 -12.83 4.47 -11.47
N ILE A 88 -13.24 3.23 -11.70
CA ILE A 88 -14.16 2.85 -12.79
C ILE A 88 -15.54 3.47 -12.56
N ALA A 89 -16.07 3.43 -11.34
CA ALA A 89 -17.38 4.00 -11.01
C ALA A 89 -17.44 5.53 -11.22
N PHE A 90 -16.43 6.26 -10.74
CA PHE A 90 -16.31 7.70 -10.99
C PHE A 90 -16.11 8.01 -12.47
N GLY A 91 -15.35 7.18 -13.17
CA GLY A 91 -15.19 7.31 -14.61
C GLY A 91 -16.51 7.11 -15.37
N ALA A 92 -17.24 6.04 -15.05
CA ALA A 92 -18.55 5.76 -15.65
C ALA A 92 -19.55 6.90 -15.38
N LEU A 93 -19.56 7.46 -14.17
CA LEU A 93 -20.38 8.63 -13.85
C LEU A 93 -19.98 9.86 -14.68
N GLY A 94 -18.68 10.12 -14.84
CA GLY A 94 -18.18 11.21 -15.69
C GLY A 94 -18.58 11.04 -17.16
N VAL A 95 -18.45 9.83 -17.70
CA VAL A 95 -18.90 9.50 -19.07
C VAL A 95 -20.41 9.72 -19.22
N ALA A 96 -21.21 9.27 -18.26
CA ALA A 96 -22.67 9.45 -18.29
C ALA A 96 -23.08 10.93 -18.29
N ILE A 97 -22.43 11.77 -17.47
CA ILE A 97 -22.65 13.22 -17.44
C ILE A 97 -22.25 13.88 -18.76
N MET A 98 -21.15 13.43 -19.38
CA MET A 98 -20.65 13.99 -20.64
C MET A 98 -21.47 13.55 -21.86
N PHE A 99 -22.04 12.34 -21.87
CA PHE A 99 -23.00 11.90 -22.90
C PHE A 99 -24.26 12.76 -22.89
N ALA A 100 -24.70 13.21 -21.71
CA ALA A 100 -25.79 14.18 -21.60
C ALA A 100 -25.45 15.57 -22.17
N GLN A 101 -24.16 15.90 -22.37
CA GLN A 101 -23.67 17.20 -22.86
C GLN A 101 -22.99 17.16 -24.24
N GLY A 102 -22.94 16.00 -24.91
CA GLY A 102 -22.53 15.90 -26.33
C GLY A 102 -21.02 15.85 -26.62
N PHE A 103 -20.14 15.65 -25.63
CA PHE A 103 -18.68 15.52 -25.84
C PHE A 103 -18.23 14.06 -25.68
N SER A 104 -17.80 13.39 -26.75
CA SER A 104 -17.71 11.91 -26.80
C SER A 104 -16.32 11.27 -26.76
N LEU A 105 -15.20 12.02 -26.83
CA LEU A 105 -13.84 11.41 -26.81
C LEU A 105 -13.02 11.75 -25.57
N PHE A 106 -13.07 12.99 -25.08
CA PHE A 106 -12.23 13.44 -23.96
C PHE A 106 -12.53 12.71 -22.64
N GLY A 107 -13.81 12.46 -22.34
CA GLY A 107 -14.24 11.76 -21.13
C GLY A 107 -13.78 10.30 -21.07
N PHE A 108 -13.74 9.61 -22.22
CA PHE A 108 -13.32 8.21 -22.30
C PHE A 108 -11.81 8.07 -22.04
N PHE A 109 -11.01 8.98 -22.61
CA PHE A 109 -9.56 9.04 -22.33
C PHE A 109 -9.26 9.44 -20.88
N ALA A 110 -9.99 10.40 -20.31
CA ALA A 110 -9.83 10.79 -18.91
C ALA A 110 -10.14 9.63 -17.94
N CYS A 111 -11.18 8.83 -18.22
CA CYS A 111 -11.54 7.66 -17.40
C CYS A 111 -10.52 6.53 -17.50
N GLY A 112 -10.00 6.27 -18.70
CA GLY A 112 -8.91 5.32 -18.90
C GLY A 112 -7.67 5.73 -18.11
N LEU A 113 -7.25 6.99 -18.22
CA LEU A 113 -6.10 7.54 -17.52
C LEU A 113 -6.25 7.50 -15.99
N LEU A 114 -7.44 7.77 -15.45
CA LEU A 114 -7.71 7.69 -14.01
C LEU A 114 -7.65 6.24 -13.50
N THR A 115 -8.14 5.27 -14.28
CA THR A 115 -8.17 3.85 -13.91
C THR A 115 -6.76 3.24 -13.95
N PHE A 116 -6.03 3.45 -15.05
CA PHE A 116 -4.64 2.98 -15.19
C PHE A 116 -3.69 3.71 -14.24
N GLY A 117 -3.89 5.02 -14.05
CA GLY A 117 -3.14 5.83 -13.09
C GLY A 117 -3.37 5.37 -11.65
N GLY A 118 -4.63 5.16 -11.25
CA GLY A 118 -4.97 4.64 -9.93
C GLY A 118 -4.36 3.26 -9.66
N TYR A 119 -4.47 2.34 -10.61
CA TYR A 119 -3.85 1.02 -10.52
C TYR A 119 -2.33 1.09 -10.37
N ALA A 120 -1.66 1.90 -11.19
CA ALA A 120 -0.21 2.06 -11.15
C ALA A 120 0.26 2.66 -9.82
N LEU A 121 -0.49 3.63 -9.27
CA LEU A 121 -0.21 4.24 -7.97
C LEU A 121 -0.33 3.22 -6.83
N VAL A 122 -1.39 2.41 -6.80
CA VAL A 122 -1.57 1.38 -5.76
C VAL A 122 -0.45 0.32 -5.86
N LYS A 123 -0.12 -0.11 -7.07
CA LYS A 123 0.94 -1.11 -7.30
C LYS A 123 2.32 -0.60 -6.86
N SER A 124 2.65 0.65 -7.20
CA SER A 124 3.89 1.29 -6.76
C SER A 124 4.02 1.28 -5.23
N ASP A 125 2.92 1.54 -4.53
CA ASP A 125 2.90 1.65 -3.07
C ASP A 125 3.05 0.31 -2.39
N HIS A 126 2.31 -0.69 -2.86
CA HIS A 126 2.50 -2.07 -2.39
C HIS A 126 3.93 -2.55 -2.66
N SER A 127 4.51 -2.21 -3.82
CA SER A 127 5.91 -2.54 -4.11
C SER A 127 6.88 -1.85 -3.13
N ARG A 128 6.62 -0.59 -2.75
CA ARG A 128 7.47 0.13 -1.80
C ARG A 128 7.37 -0.45 -0.40
N ILE A 129 6.15 -0.72 0.08
CA ILE A 129 5.92 -1.33 1.39
C ILE A 129 6.54 -2.73 1.44
N ARG A 130 6.37 -3.51 0.37
CA ARG A 130 7.02 -4.82 0.21
C ARG A 130 8.54 -4.73 0.36
N SER A 131 9.17 -3.80 -0.37
CA SER A 131 10.62 -3.63 -0.29
C SER A 131 11.11 -3.31 1.12
N VAL A 132 10.35 -2.51 1.88
CA VAL A 132 10.68 -2.20 3.28
C VAL A 132 10.52 -3.46 4.16
N LEU A 133 9.45 -4.25 3.96
CA LEU A 133 9.26 -5.50 4.69
C LEU A 133 10.37 -6.52 4.38
N GLU A 134 10.81 -6.64 3.12
CA GLU A 134 11.93 -7.50 2.70
C GLU A 134 13.25 -7.03 3.34
N GLU A 135 13.50 -5.72 3.42
CA GLU A 135 14.66 -5.15 4.09
C GLU A 135 14.66 -5.42 5.60
N ILE A 136 13.51 -5.26 6.27
CA ILE A 136 13.35 -5.61 7.68
C ILE A 136 13.64 -7.10 7.89
N ALA A 137 13.13 -7.93 6.99
CA ALA A 137 13.32 -9.37 7.03
C ALA A 137 14.76 -9.80 6.64
N GLY A 138 15.61 -8.90 6.15
CA GLY A 138 16.98 -9.24 5.76
C GLY A 138 17.08 -10.01 4.44
N ASN A 139 16.00 -10.04 3.65
CA ASN A 139 15.99 -10.66 2.32
C ASN A 139 16.42 -9.62 1.27
N LYS A 140 17.71 -9.62 0.89
CA LYS A 140 18.23 -9.04 -0.34
C LYS A 140 19.19 -10.00 -1.02
#